data_AF-A0A151IQV6-F1
#
_entry.id   AF-A0A151IQV6-F1
#
_cell.length_a   1.000
_cell.length_b   1.000
_cell.length_c   1.000
_cell.angle_alpha   90.00
_cell.angle_beta   90.00
_cell.angle_gamma   90.00
#
_symmetry.space_group_name_H-M   'P 1'
#
loop_
_entity.id
_entity.type
_entity.pdbx_description
1 polymer ?
#
loop_
_entity_poly.entity_id
_entity_poly.type
_entity_poly.pdbx_seq_one_letter_code
_entity_poly.pdbx_strand_id
1 'polypeptide(L)'
;MITNWDIYLRYLRMSTEMFEDLVIKVTPLIQRRDTHLRKCISPSERLSVTLRHLATVPTMWVFLFSRHCNESYTCLCVGPNPNHGYTNFDNFLWSMLTTFQLITLDYWEDVYNKVVV
;
A
#
# COMPACT_ATOMS: atom_id res chain seq x y z
N MET A 1 -16.59 0.11 -18.52
CA MET A 1 -16.80 -0.83 -17.39
C MET A 1 -15.43 -1.33 -16.97
N ILE A 2 -14.86 -0.78 -15.90
CA ILE A 2 -13.57 -1.24 -15.35
C ILE A 2 -13.88 -2.50 -14.56
N THR A 3 -13.26 -3.63 -14.91
CA THR A 3 -13.47 -4.88 -14.17
C THR A 3 -12.58 -4.91 -12.92
N ASN A 4 -12.95 -5.66 -11.88
CA ASN A 4 -12.09 -5.83 -10.70
C ASN A 4 -10.65 -6.26 -11.08
N TRP A 5 -10.51 -7.04 -12.15
CA TRP A 5 -9.23 -7.48 -12.71
C TRP A 5 -8.34 -6.32 -13.19
N ASP A 6 -8.93 -5.31 -13.82
CA ASP A 6 -8.21 -4.11 -14.27
C ASP A 6 -7.65 -3.30 -13.10
N ILE A 7 -8.32 -3.34 -11.94
CA ILE A 7 -7.91 -2.63 -10.73
C ILE A 7 -6.71 -3.33 -10.10
N TYR A 8 -6.76 -4.67 -9.93
CA TYR A 8 -5.65 -5.45 -9.39
C TYR A 8 -4.38 -5.38 -10.25
N LEU A 9 -4.53 -5.49 -11.58
CA LEU A 9 -3.41 -5.39 -12.51
C LEU A 9 -2.74 -4.02 -12.46
N ARG A 10 -3.51 -2.92 -12.36
CA ARG A 10 -2.95 -1.56 -12.24
C ARG A 10 -2.31 -1.31 -10.88
N TYR A 11 -2.89 -1.88 -9.82
CA TYR A 11 -2.47 -1.67 -8.44
C TYR A 11 -1.18 -2.43 -8.10
N LEU A 12 -1.12 -3.73 -8.41
CA LEU A 12 0.02 -4.59 -8.07
C LEU A 12 1.01 -4.78 -9.23
N ARG A 13 0.65 -4.39 -10.46
CA ARG A 13 1.43 -4.67 -11.68
C ARG A 13 1.72 -6.16 -11.88
N MET A 14 0.84 -7.02 -11.39
CA MET A 14 0.91 -8.47 -11.53
C MET A 14 -0.50 -9.04 -11.67
N SER A 15 -0.62 -10.20 -12.30
CA SER A 15 -1.90 -10.89 -12.38
C SER A 15 -2.35 -11.39 -11.02
N THR A 16 -3.66 -11.49 -10.83
CA THR A 16 -4.25 -12.05 -9.61
C THR A 16 -3.76 -13.48 -9.35
N GLU A 17 -3.59 -14.29 -10.40
CA GLU A 17 -3.08 -15.66 -10.29
C GLU A 17 -1.67 -15.71 -9.70
N MET A 18 -0.78 -14.84 -10.18
CA MET A 18 0.58 -14.73 -9.64
C MET A 18 0.56 -14.24 -8.19
N PHE A 19 -0.33 -13.30 -7.87
CA PHE A 19 -0.48 -12.79 -6.52
C PHE A 19 -0.95 -13.87 -5.55
N GLU A 20 -1.98 -14.65 -5.91
CA GLU A 20 -2.50 -15.74 -5.08
C GLU A 20 -1.45 -16.84 -4.86
N ASP A 21 -0.68 -17.22 -5.87
CA ASP A 21 0.43 -18.18 -5.71
C ASP A 21 1.50 -17.65 -4.73
N LEU A 22 1.79 -16.35 -4.79
CA LEU A 22 2.70 -15.68 -3.87
C LEU A 22 2.14 -15.65 -2.45
N VAL A 23 0.84 -15.36 -2.29
CA VAL A 23 0.15 -15.40 -0.99
C VAL A 23 0.26 -16.80 -0.39
N ILE A 24 -0.01 -17.86 -1.15
CA ILE A 24 0.08 -19.25 -0.67
C ILE A 24 1.49 -19.56 -0.16
N LYS A 25 2.52 -19.19 -0.92
CA LYS A 25 3.92 -19.44 -0.57
C LYS A 25 4.40 -18.64 0.64
N VAL A 26 3.97 -17.39 0.76
CA VAL A 26 4.46 -16.46 1.78
C VAL A 26 3.63 -16.52 3.07
N THR A 27 2.34 -16.91 3.00
CA THR A 27 1.44 -17.06 4.16
C THR A 27 2.06 -17.77 5.35
N PRO A 28 2.72 -18.95 5.23
CA PRO A 28 3.32 -19.61 6.39
C PRO A 28 4.40 -18.77 7.09
N LEU A 29 5.03 -17.83 6.37
CA LEU A 29 6.09 -16.97 6.90
C LEU A 29 5.55 -15.67 7.50
N ILE A 30 4.40 -15.18 7.01
CA ILE A 30 3.85 -13.88 7.41
C ILE A 30 2.59 -13.99 8.25
N GLN A 31 1.95 -15.15 8.41
CA GLN A 31 0.72 -15.30 9.18
C GLN A 31 0.92 -14.80 10.62
N ARG A 32 0.02 -13.91 11.07
CA ARG A 32 -0.03 -13.45 12.46
C ARG A 32 -1.27 -14.02 13.13
N ARG A 33 -1.31 -13.96 14.46
CA ARG A 33 -2.48 -14.36 15.26
C ARG A 33 -3.26 -13.14 15.69
N ASP A 34 -4.56 -13.33 15.85
CA ASP A 34 -5.42 -12.32 16.46
C ASP A 34 -5.01 -12.08 17.91
N THR A 35 -5.23 -10.84 18.35
CA THR A 35 -5.04 -10.44 19.75
C THR A 35 -6.39 -10.10 20.37
N HIS A 36 -6.46 -9.99 21.69
CA HIS A 36 -7.68 -9.60 22.39
C HIS A 36 -8.21 -8.20 21.98
N LEU A 37 -7.34 -7.33 21.47
CA LEU A 37 -7.69 -5.96 21.10
C LEU A 37 -8.01 -5.81 19.61
N ARG A 38 -7.51 -6.71 18.76
CA ARG A 38 -7.55 -6.54 17.32
C ARG A 38 -7.32 -7.84 16.55
N LYS A 39 -8.07 -8.01 15.45
CA LYS A 39 -7.84 -9.03 14.42
C LYS A 39 -6.59 -8.70 13.59
N CYS A 40 -5.79 -9.73 13.31
CA CYS A 40 -4.62 -9.58 12.47
C CYS A 40 -5.01 -9.27 11.02
N ILE A 41 -4.21 -8.43 10.37
CA ILE A 41 -4.34 -8.18 8.94
C ILE A 41 -4.02 -9.48 8.20
N SER A 42 -4.82 -9.82 7.19
CA SER A 42 -4.63 -11.06 6.44
C SER A 42 -3.26 -11.07 5.72
N PRO A 43 -2.67 -12.25 5.49
CA PRO A 43 -1.42 -12.38 4.73
C PRO A 43 -1.48 -11.71 3.36
N SER A 44 -2.62 -11.82 2.66
CA SER A 44 -2.84 -11.22 1.35
C SER A 44 -2.81 -9.70 1.42
N GLU A 45 -3.54 -9.07 2.35
CA GLU A 45 -3.52 -7.63 2.53
C GLU A 45 -2.11 -7.12 2.90
N ARG A 46 -1.39 -7.81 3.78
CA ARG A 46 -0.02 -7.41 4.13
C ARG A 46 0.93 -7.50 2.95
N LEU A 47 0.81 -8.57 2.17
CA LEU A 47 1.63 -8.79 0.99
C LEU A 47 1.31 -7.76 -0.11
N SER A 48 0.03 -7.41 -0.31
CA SER A 48 -0.38 -6.43 -1.30
C SER A 48 0.19 -5.03 -1.02
N VAL A 49 0.18 -4.59 0.24
CA VAL A 49 0.77 -3.32 0.66
C VAL A 49 2.29 -3.33 0.49
N THR A 50 2.93 -4.42 0.89
CA THR A 50 4.39 -4.56 0.78
C THR A 50 4.84 -4.56 -0.67
N LEU A 51 4.19 -5.34 -1.53
CA LEU A 51 4.49 -5.40 -2.97
C LEU A 51 4.24 -4.06 -3.64
N ARG A 52 3.19 -3.34 -3.27
CA ARG A 52 2.95 -1.99 -3.77
C ARG A 52 4.06 -1.02 -3.36
N HIS A 53 4.52 -1.09 -2.12
CA HIS A 53 5.67 -0.31 -1.65
C HIS A 53 6.94 -0.66 -2.43
N LEU A 54 7.23 -1.94 -2.64
CA LEU A 54 8.41 -2.37 -3.41
C LEU A 54 8.33 -1.99 -4.89
N ALA A 55 7.14 -2.07 -5.50
CA ALA A 55 6.90 -1.67 -6.88
C ALA A 55 6.97 -0.15 -7.11
N THR A 56 6.88 0.65 -6.04
CA THR A 56 7.00 2.11 -6.11
C THR A 56 8.44 2.62 -6.01
N VAL A 57 9.38 1.83 -5.47
CA VAL A 57 10.79 2.25 -5.30
C VAL A 57 11.53 2.60 -6.62
N PRO A 58 11.28 1.98 -7.79
CA PRO A 58 11.93 2.38 -9.03
C PRO A 58 11.06 3.25 -9.95
N THR A 59 9.76 3.44 -9.68
CA THR A 59 8.89 4.20 -10.58
C THR A 59 7.96 5.15 -9.84
N MET A 60 8.47 6.37 -9.64
CA MET A 60 7.74 7.60 -9.27
C MET A 60 6.50 7.89 -10.17
N TRP A 61 6.27 7.10 -11.23
CA TRP A 61 5.14 7.18 -12.15
C TRP A 61 3.89 6.38 -11.73
N VAL A 62 3.98 5.44 -10.77
CA VAL A 62 2.81 4.60 -10.39
C VAL A 62 1.77 5.37 -9.58
N PHE A 63 2.21 6.29 -8.72
CA PHE A 63 1.32 7.03 -7.81
C PHE A 63 0.31 7.94 -8.52
N LEU A 64 0.56 8.32 -9.77
CA LEU A 64 -0.39 9.08 -10.59
C LEU A 64 -1.64 8.26 -10.97
N PHE A 65 -1.59 6.92 -10.92
CA PHE A 65 -2.68 6.05 -11.38
C PHE A 65 -3.49 5.38 -10.27
N SER A 66 -3.06 5.44 -9.01
CA SER A 66 -3.75 4.73 -7.92
C SER A 66 -4.82 5.56 -7.20
N ARG A 67 -4.94 6.87 -7.47
CA ARG A 67 -5.99 7.70 -6.89
C ARG A 67 -6.96 8.13 -7.97
N HIS A 68 -8.15 7.56 -7.96
CA HIS A 68 -9.26 8.08 -8.74
C HIS A 68 -9.62 9.47 -8.18
N CYS A 69 -9.07 10.51 -8.79
CA CYS A 69 -9.70 11.81 -8.77
C CYS A 69 -11.06 11.70 -9.48
N ASN A 70 -12.05 12.47 -9.01
CA ASN A 70 -13.37 12.52 -9.64
C ASN A 70 -13.26 12.95 -11.13
N GLU A 71 -14.23 12.62 -11.98
CA GLU A 71 -14.12 12.73 -13.45
C GLU A 71 -13.75 14.13 -13.96
N SER A 72 -14.01 15.19 -13.18
CA SER A 72 -13.68 16.59 -13.51
C SER A 72 -12.36 17.09 -12.90
N TYR A 73 -11.60 16.26 -12.18
CA TYR A 73 -10.38 16.65 -11.48
C TYR A 73 -9.17 15.85 -11.96
N THR A 74 -8.03 16.52 -12.10
CA THR A 74 -6.75 15.87 -12.37
C THR A 74 -5.90 15.86 -11.11
N CYS A 75 -5.48 14.66 -10.69
CA CYS A 75 -4.57 14.47 -9.57
C CYS A 75 -3.17 14.93 -9.98
N LEU A 76 -2.61 15.92 -9.27
CA LEU A 76 -1.26 16.43 -9.47
C LEU A 76 -0.38 16.12 -8.25
N CYS A 77 0.88 15.77 -8.46
CA CYS A 77 1.86 15.58 -7.40
C CYS A 77 2.41 16.93 -6.93
N VAL A 78 1.54 17.78 -6.38
CA VAL A 78 1.87 19.13 -5.93
C VAL A 78 1.29 19.37 -4.55
N GLY A 79 2.09 19.95 -3.65
CA GLY A 79 1.69 20.35 -2.31
C GLY A 79 2.52 19.72 -1.19
N PRO A 80 2.31 20.16 0.06
CA PRO A 80 2.99 19.60 1.22
C PRO A 80 2.48 18.19 1.53
N ASN A 81 3.37 17.31 1.98
CA ASN A 81 3.00 15.96 2.37
C ASN A 81 2.12 16.00 3.64
N PRO A 82 1.26 14.99 3.85
CA PRO A 82 0.36 14.95 5.00
C PRO A 82 1.10 14.99 6.34
N ASN A 83 0.36 15.28 7.41
CA ASN A 83 0.90 15.34 8.78
C ASN A 83 2.13 16.25 8.87
N HIS A 84 2.03 17.47 8.34
CA HIS A 84 3.12 18.47 8.33
C HIS A 84 4.42 18.00 7.65
N GLY A 85 4.33 17.09 6.68
CA GLY A 85 5.51 16.55 6.00
C GLY A 85 6.07 15.28 6.62
N TYR A 86 5.60 14.83 7.78
CA TYR A 86 6.18 13.67 8.47
C TYR A 86 5.80 12.33 7.84
N THR A 87 4.67 12.27 7.14
CA THR A 87 4.21 11.05 6.48
C THR A 87 4.51 11.12 4.99
N ASN A 88 5.67 10.57 4.59
CA ASN A 88 6.11 10.53 3.20
C ASN A 88 7.05 9.36 2.93
N PHE A 89 7.26 9.10 1.64
CA PHE A 89 8.18 8.06 1.14
C PHE A 89 9.24 8.66 0.19
N ASP A 90 9.49 9.96 0.28
CA ASP A 90 10.29 10.70 -0.71
C ASP A 90 11.80 10.49 -0.51
N ASN A 91 12.21 10.14 0.70
CA ASN A 91 13.58 9.75 1.01
C ASN A 91 13.65 8.54 1.94
N PHE A 92 14.84 7.94 2.02
CA PHE A 92 15.09 6.70 2.75
C PHE A 92 14.71 6.80 4.23
N LEU A 93 15.03 7.91 4.89
CA LEU A 93 14.83 8.06 6.33
C LEU A 93 13.35 8.24 6.68
N TRP A 94 12.62 9.08 5.93
CA TRP A 94 11.17 9.24 6.12
C TRP A 94 10.39 8.00 5.71
N SER A 95 10.84 7.30 4.67
CA SER A 95 10.30 5.99 4.29
C SER A 95 10.46 4.97 5.42
N MET A 96 11.65 4.91 6.02
CA MET A 96 11.91 4.03 7.16
C MET A 96 11.06 4.41 8.38
N LEU A 97 10.91 5.70 8.69
CA LEU A 97 10.09 6.17 9.81
C LEU A 97 8.61 5.85 9.59
N THR A 98 8.07 6.13 8.40
CA THR A 98 6.67 5.84 8.04
C THR A 98 6.42 4.33 8.02
N THR A 99 7.40 3.54 7.58
CA THR A 99 7.34 2.07 7.61
C THR A 99 7.42 1.54 9.04
N PHE A 100 8.22 2.16 9.90
CA PHE A 100 8.28 1.81 11.31
C PHE A 100 6.91 2.02 11.99
N GLN A 101 6.24 3.15 11.74
CA GLN A 101 4.86 3.41 12.20
C GLN A 101 3.88 2.32 11.78
N LEU A 102 3.97 1.85 10.52
CA LEU A 102 3.16 0.74 10.01
C LEU A 102 3.46 -0.58 10.72
N ILE A 103 4.74 -0.89 10.98
CA ILE A 103 5.16 -2.15 11.62
C ILE A 103 4.82 -2.17 13.11
N THR A 104 4.95 -1.04 13.81
CA THR A 104 4.63 -0.90 15.24
C THR A 104 3.14 -0.74 15.50
N LEU A 105 2.31 -0.66 14.44
CA LEU A 105 0.87 -0.43 14.52
C LEU A 105 0.50 0.89 15.20
N ASP A 106 1.38 1.90 15.14
CA ASP A 106 1.14 3.21 15.73
C ASP A 106 0.46 4.13 14.70
N TYR A 107 -0.82 4.45 14.93
CA TYR A 107 -1.67 5.22 14.02
C TYR A 107 -1.61 4.75 12.54
N TRP A 108 -1.31 3.46 12.34
CA TRP A 108 -1.03 2.85 11.05
C TRP A 108 -2.22 2.93 10.07
N GLU A 109 -3.46 2.98 10.58
CA GLU A 109 -4.71 3.10 9.82
C GLU A 109 -4.68 4.33 8.89
N ASP A 110 -4.10 5.44 9.38
CA ASP A 110 -4.04 6.70 8.66
C ASP A 110 -3.09 6.62 7.46
N VAL A 111 -1.91 6.03 7.69
CA VAL A 111 -0.92 5.75 6.64
C VAL A 111 -1.50 4.75 5.64
N TYR A 112 -2.18 3.70 6.12
CA TYR A 112 -2.85 2.72 5.29
C TYR A 112 -3.89 3.36 4.37
N ASN A 113 -4.80 4.19 4.90
CA ASN A 113 -5.82 4.88 4.11
C ASN A 113 -5.23 5.92 3.13
N LYS A 114 -4.03 6.43 3.40
CA LYS A 114 -3.33 7.37 2.50
C LYS A 114 -2.57 6.67 1.37
N VAL A 115 -2.14 5.42 1.60
CA VAL A 115 -1.39 4.66 0.61
C VAL A 115 -2.32 3.73 -0.17
N VAL A 116 -3.09 2.90 0.53
CA VAL A 116 -3.81 1.72 0.01
C VAL A 116 -5.20 2.05 -0.52
N VAL A 117 -5.92 2.92 0.18
CA VAL A 117 -7.28 3.38 -0.16
C VAL A 117 -7.21 4.66 -1.01
#